data_AF-A0A6C0JXC7-F1
#
_entry.id   AF-A0A6C0JXC7-F1
#
_cell.length_a   1.000
_cell.length_b   1.000
_cell.length_c   1.000
_cell.angle_alpha   90.00
_cell.angle_beta   90.00
_cell.angle_gamma   90.00
#
_symmetry.space_group_name_H-M   'P 1'
#
loop_
_entity.id
_entity.type
_entity.pdbx_description
1 polymer ?
#
loop_
_entity_poly.entity_id
_entity_poly.type
_entity_poly.pdbx_seq_one_letter_code
_entity_poly.pdbx_strand_id
1 'polypeptide(L)'
;MNHQDWNTVVIHGKSGQTAKETKRPHFELTKEQKLNNTELDTLPKVSLSVSKTIQNGRIAKGFKTQKDLANAINVPVDIIKAYESGKAIPDNNILQKLRRVLGVKF
;
A
#
# COMPACT_ATOMS: atom_id res chain seq x y z
N MET A 1 20.76 28.79 -42.76
CA MET A 1 20.02 27.52 -42.75
C MET A 1 20.93 26.45 -42.15
N ASN A 2 20.34 25.40 -41.55
CA ASN A 2 20.95 24.20 -40.95
C ASN A 2 22.20 23.70 -41.72
N HIS A 3 23.08 22.85 -41.23
CA HIS A 3 22.81 21.52 -40.69
C HIS A 3 24.05 21.15 -39.85
N GLN A 4 23.85 20.92 -38.55
CA GLN A 4 24.87 20.31 -37.71
C GLN A 4 24.57 18.81 -37.71
N ASP A 5 25.37 18.06 -38.46
CA ASP A 5 25.21 16.62 -38.71
C ASP A 5 25.43 15.81 -37.43
N TRP A 6 24.39 15.09 -37.02
CA TRP A 6 24.43 14.18 -35.87
C TRP A 6 25.14 12.89 -36.27
N ASN A 7 26.43 12.78 -35.96
CA ASN A 7 27.12 11.49 -35.99
C ASN A 7 26.92 10.76 -34.66
N THR A 8 26.48 9.50 -34.74
CA THR A 8 26.06 8.67 -33.61
C THR A 8 27.29 8.09 -32.92
N VAL A 9 27.54 8.50 -31.67
CA VAL A 9 28.57 7.85 -30.84
C VAL A 9 27.92 6.71 -30.07
N VAL A 10 28.12 5.49 -30.57
CA VAL A 10 27.77 4.25 -29.87
C VAL A 10 28.85 3.99 -28.81
N ILE A 11 28.54 4.21 -27.54
CA ILE A 11 29.42 3.85 -26.43
C ILE A 11 28.93 2.53 -25.83
N HIS A 12 29.67 1.45 -26.08
CA HIS A 12 29.54 0.17 -25.39
C HIS A 12 30.32 0.22 -24.07
N GLY A 13 29.65 -0.04 -22.94
CA GLY A 13 30.28 -0.07 -21.62
C GLY A 13 29.92 -1.35 -20.86
N LYS A 14 30.88 -2.28 -20.79
CA LYS A 14 30.86 -3.45 -19.89
C LYS A 14 31.44 -3.05 -18.53
N SER A 15 30.90 -3.65 -17.46
CA SER A 15 31.42 -3.78 -16.08
C SER A 15 31.21 -2.62 -15.07
N GLY A 16 30.82 -3.00 -13.84
CA GLY A 16 31.25 -2.35 -12.60
C GLY A 16 30.26 -1.42 -11.90
N GLN A 17 29.66 -1.91 -10.81
CA GLN A 17 29.26 -1.27 -9.54
C GLN A 17 29.09 0.27 -9.46
N THR A 18 28.00 0.74 -8.83
CA THR A 18 27.96 1.61 -7.63
C THR A 18 26.63 2.37 -7.47
N ALA A 19 26.32 2.68 -6.21
CA ALA A 19 25.07 3.19 -5.66
C ALA A 19 24.42 4.38 -6.38
N LYS A 20 23.07 4.44 -6.38
CA LYS A 20 22.33 5.67 -6.67
C LYS A 20 21.21 5.91 -5.67
N GLU A 21 21.42 7.02 -4.96
CA GLU A 21 20.53 7.72 -4.04
C GLU A 21 19.46 8.52 -4.82
N THR A 22 18.26 8.54 -4.20
CA THR A 22 17.18 9.54 -4.17
C THR A 22 17.14 10.67 -5.22
N LYS A 23 16.03 10.73 -5.98
CA LYS A 23 15.07 11.87 -5.98
C LYS A 23 13.68 11.35 -6.38
N ARG A 24 12.71 11.36 -5.45
CA ARG A 24 11.28 11.23 -5.79
C ARG A 24 10.62 12.57 -5.46
N PRO A 25 9.82 13.16 -6.36
CA PRO A 25 9.15 14.43 -6.09
C PRO A 25 8.16 14.25 -4.92
N HIS A 26 8.29 15.11 -3.93
CA HIS A 26 7.37 15.18 -2.79
C HIS A 26 6.07 15.82 -3.28
N PHE A 27 5.04 15.01 -3.55
CA PHE A 27 3.68 15.52 -3.70
C PHE A 27 3.05 15.55 -2.32
N GLU A 28 3.13 16.71 -1.67
CA GLU A 28 2.54 16.96 -0.37
C GLU A 28 1.02 17.10 -0.54
N LEU A 29 0.30 15.97 -0.46
CA LEU A 29 -1.16 15.96 -0.43
C LEU A 29 -1.63 16.59 0.89
N THR A 30 -2.16 17.80 0.79
CA THR A 30 -2.83 18.54 1.87
C THR A 30 -3.96 17.71 2.49
N LYS A 31 -4.18 17.94 3.79
CA LYS A 31 -5.07 17.17 4.68
C LYS A 31 -6.55 17.13 4.28
N GLU A 32 -6.96 17.88 3.25
CA GLU A 32 -8.37 18.18 2.96
C GLU A 32 -9.02 17.26 1.92
N GLN A 33 -8.26 16.44 1.19
CA GLN A 33 -8.82 15.53 0.15
C GLN A 33 -9.25 14.13 0.68
N LYS A 34 -9.24 13.90 2.00
CA LYS A 34 -9.46 12.56 2.59
C LYS A 34 -10.92 12.18 2.89
N LEU A 35 -11.91 13.03 2.59
CA LEU A 35 -13.30 12.82 3.04
C LEU A 35 -14.34 12.91 1.91
N ASN A 36 -14.15 12.22 0.79
CA ASN A 36 -15.18 12.10 -0.26
C ASN A 36 -15.10 10.73 -0.96
N ASN A 37 -15.46 9.65 -0.28
CA ASN A 37 -15.63 8.33 -0.93
C ASN A 37 -16.75 7.54 -0.24
N THR A 38 -17.92 8.16 -0.13
CA THR A 38 -19.11 7.61 0.55
C THR A 38 -20.15 7.09 -0.45
N GLU A 39 -19.79 6.70 -1.69
CA GLU A 39 -20.80 6.40 -2.73
C GLU A 39 -20.42 5.24 -3.69
N LEU A 40 -20.04 4.07 -3.18
CA LEU A 40 -19.98 2.84 -4.01
C LEU A 40 -20.66 1.66 -3.29
N ASP A 41 -21.95 1.85 -3.07
CA ASP A 41 -22.91 0.87 -2.53
C ASP A 41 -23.34 -0.13 -3.62
N THR A 42 -23.33 -1.42 -3.28
CA THR A 42 -23.97 -2.61 -3.95
C THR A 42 -23.23 -3.92 -3.66
N LEU A 43 -22.13 -3.91 -2.90
CA LEU A 43 -21.50 -5.14 -2.39
C LEU A 43 -21.28 -5.03 -0.87
N PRO A 44 -21.57 -6.08 -0.08
CA PRO A 44 -21.35 -6.10 1.36
C PRO A 44 -19.84 -6.13 1.64
N LYS A 45 -19.23 -4.94 1.63
CA LYS A 45 -17.80 -4.74 1.90
C LYS A 45 -17.58 -4.56 3.39
N VAL A 46 -16.34 -4.74 3.81
CA VAL A 46 -15.89 -4.47 5.18
C VAL A 46 -16.25 -3.03 5.55
N SER A 47 -17.04 -2.84 6.62
CA SER A 47 -17.46 -1.51 7.06
C SER A 47 -16.28 -0.63 7.45
N LEU A 48 -16.45 0.69 7.30
CA LEU A 48 -15.41 1.68 7.62
C LEU A 48 -14.91 1.59 9.08
N SER A 49 -15.76 1.11 10.00
CA SER A 49 -15.39 0.87 11.40
C SER A 49 -14.38 -0.27 11.56
N VAL A 50 -14.59 -1.36 10.81
CA VAL A 50 -13.71 -2.54 10.84
C VAL A 50 -12.35 -2.21 10.24
N SER A 51 -12.31 -1.49 9.12
CA SER A 51 -11.05 -1.08 8.49
C SER A 51 -10.21 -0.18 9.40
N LYS A 52 -10.84 0.78 10.09
CA LYS A 52 -10.19 1.60 11.13
C LYS A 52 -9.70 0.77 12.30
N THR A 53 -10.50 -0.20 12.75
CA THR A 53 -10.13 -1.11 13.85
C THR A 53 -8.89 -1.94 13.49
N ILE A 54 -8.80 -2.43 12.25
CA ILE A 54 -7.63 -3.17 11.76
C ILE A 54 -6.40 -2.26 11.73
N GLN A 55 -6.53 -1.04 11.22
CA GLN A 55 -5.44 -0.06 11.18
C GLN A 55 -4.94 0.30 12.59
N ASN A 56 -5.85 0.55 13.52
CA ASN A 56 -5.52 0.81 14.92
C ASN A 56 -4.89 -0.40 15.59
N GLY A 57 -5.42 -1.61 15.36
CA GLY A 57 -4.84 -2.86 15.84
C GLY A 57 -3.41 -3.05 15.33
N ARG A 58 -3.13 -2.70 14.06
CA ARG A 58 -1.79 -2.76 13.48
C ARG A 58 -0.81 -1.87 14.24
N ILE A 59 -1.21 -0.63 14.51
CA ILE A 59 -0.41 0.34 15.27
C ILE A 59 -0.21 -0.14 16.71
N ALA A 60 -1.28 -0.60 17.36
CA ALA A 60 -1.25 -1.10 18.74
C ALA A 60 -0.34 -2.33 18.92
N LYS A 61 -0.24 -3.18 17.89
CA LYS A 61 0.68 -4.32 17.88
C LYS A 61 2.10 -3.99 17.43
N GLY A 62 2.38 -2.76 17.02
CA GLY A 62 3.72 -2.35 16.61
C GLY A 62 4.12 -2.80 15.20
N PHE A 63 3.18 -3.28 14.40
CA PHE A 63 3.42 -3.62 13.00
C PHE A 63 3.69 -2.35 12.20
N LYS A 64 4.95 -2.10 11.83
CA LYS A 64 5.37 -0.86 11.15
C LYS A 64 4.79 -0.75 9.74
N THR A 65 4.53 -1.87 9.07
CA THR A 65 4.07 -1.91 7.67
C THR A 65 2.91 -2.89 7.49
N GLN A 66 2.12 -2.69 6.42
CA GLN A 66 1.08 -3.64 6.01
C GLN A 66 1.66 -5.01 5.65
N LYS A 67 2.89 -5.04 5.13
CA LYS A 67 3.60 -6.28 4.79
C LYS A 67 3.89 -7.12 6.02
N ASP A 68 4.26 -6.48 7.12
CA ASP A 68 4.55 -7.14 8.40
C ASP A 68 3.31 -7.84 8.95
N LEU A 69 2.16 -7.16 8.93
CA LEU A 69 0.87 -7.74 9.27
C LEU A 69 0.49 -8.89 8.31
N ALA A 70 0.68 -8.69 7.00
CA ALA A 70 0.36 -9.67 5.97
C ALA A 70 1.17 -10.98 6.16
N ASN A 71 2.47 -10.86 6.46
CA ASN A 71 3.33 -11.99 6.81
C ASN A 71 2.83 -12.71 8.07
N ALA A 72 2.43 -11.97 9.11
CA ALA A 72 1.94 -12.53 10.37
C ALA A 72 0.66 -13.35 10.22
N ILE A 73 -0.25 -12.96 9.32
CA ILE A 73 -1.48 -13.73 9.03
C ILE A 73 -1.36 -14.67 7.81
N ASN A 74 -0.19 -14.69 7.17
CA ASN A 74 0.11 -15.46 5.97
C ASN A 74 -0.91 -15.16 4.83
N VAL A 75 -1.01 -13.88 4.46
CA VAL A 75 -1.80 -13.44 3.30
C VAL A 75 -0.99 -12.47 2.45
N PRO A 76 -1.36 -12.25 1.17
CA PRO A 76 -0.74 -11.20 0.36
C PRO A 76 -1.05 -9.79 0.90
N VAL A 77 -0.07 -8.89 0.75
CA VAL A 77 -0.15 -7.48 1.21
C VAL A 77 -1.34 -6.73 0.60
N ASP A 78 -1.70 -7.07 -0.64
CA ASP A 78 -2.82 -6.44 -1.35
C ASP A 78 -4.15 -6.65 -0.63
N ILE A 79 -4.35 -7.85 -0.07
CA ILE A 79 -5.53 -8.16 0.73
C ILE A 79 -5.58 -7.27 1.97
N ILE A 80 -4.49 -7.16 2.75
CA ILE A 80 -4.44 -6.27 3.92
C ILE A 80 -4.76 -4.82 3.54
N LYS A 81 -4.21 -4.34 2.43
CA LYS A 81 -4.48 -2.99 1.92
C LYS A 81 -5.96 -2.81 1.55
N ALA A 82 -6.60 -3.81 0.96
CA ALA A 82 -8.03 -3.80 0.66
C ALA A 82 -8.87 -3.77 1.95
N TYR A 83 -8.47 -4.49 3.01
CA TYR A 83 -9.13 -4.49 4.30
C TYR A 83 -8.99 -3.15 5.03
N GLU A 84 -7.78 -2.57 5.09
CA GLU A 84 -7.55 -1.25 5.70
C GLU A 84 -8.22 -0.11 4.91
N SER A 85 -8.51 -0.31 3.62
CA SER A 85 -9.25 0.68 2.80
C SER A 85 -10.76 0.47 2.76
N GLY A 86 -11.29 -0.59 3.39
CA GLY A 86 -12.73 -0.90 3.39
C GLY A 86 -13.28 -1.35 2.03
N LYS A 87 -12.40 -1.73 1.09
CA LYS A 87 -12.77 -2.21 -0.25
C LYS A 87 -12.78 -3.75 -0.34
N ALA A 88 -12.23 -4.43 0.66
CA ALA A 88 -12.16 -5.88 0.69
C ALA A 88 -13.54 -6.54 0.85
N ILE A 89 -13.68 -7.69 0.18
CA ILE A 89 -14.75 -8.64 0.43
C ILE A 89 -14.43 -9.35 1.76
N PRO A 90 -15.36 -9.39 2.72
CA PRO A 90 -15.12 -10.01 4.01
C PRO A 90 -15.00 -11.54 3.88
N ASP A 91 -13.79 -12.04 4.13
CA ASP A 91 -13.49 -13.47 4.25
C ASP A 91 -13.35 -13.83 5.73
N ASN A 92 -14.22 -14.70 6.22
CA ASN A 92 -14.25 -15.08 7.63
C ASN A 92 -12.91 -15.64 8.12
N ASN A 93 -12.16 -16.39 7.30
CA ASN A 93 -10.85 -16.94 7.70
C ASN A 93 -9.84 -15.83 7.97
N ILE A 94 -9.80 -14.82 7.10
CA ILE A 94 -8.89 -13.69 7.22
C ILE A 94 -9.28 -12.84 8.43
N LEU A 95 -10.58 -12.59 8.61
CA LEU A 95 -11.10 -11.86 9.77
C LEU A 95 -10.76 -12.56 11.09
N GLN A 96 -10.92 -13.88 11.19
CA GLN A 96 -10.53 -14.62 12.40
C GLN A 96 -9.02 -14.52 12.69
N LYS A 97 -8.18 -14.63 11.66
CA LYS A 97 -6.72 -14.45 11.81
C LYS A 97 -6.38 -13.04 12.27
N LEU A 98 -6.99 -12.01 11.67
CA LEU A 98 -6.81 -10.61 12.07
C LEU A 98 -7.22 -10.39 13.53
N ARG A 99 -8.37 -10.93 13.96
CA ARG A 99 -8.81 -10.84 15.36
C ARG A 99 -7.78 -11.47 16.32
N ARG A 100 -7.21 -12.63 15.96
CA ARG A 100 -6.19 -13.31 16.79
C ARG A 100 -4.86 -12.55 16.84
N VAL A 101 -4.35 -12.10 15.70
CA VAL A 101 -3.04 -11.43 15.62
C VAL A 101 -3.09 -10.02 16.22
N LEU A 102 -4.15 -9.26 15.91
CA LEU A 102 -4.30 -7.89 16.39
C LEU A 102 -4.92 -7.82 17.79
N GLY A 103 -5.59 -8.88 18.26
CA GLY A 103 -6.28 -8.91 19.56
C GLY A 103 -7.53 -8.03 19.60
N VAL A 104 -8.12 -7.73 18.44
CA VAL A 104 -9.30 -6.84 18.31
C VAL A 104 -10.55 -7.66 18.02
N LYS A 105 -11.72 -7.13 18.41
CA LYS A 105 -13.04 -7.64 18.03
C LYS A 105 -13.76 -6.59 17.18
N PHE A 106 -14.38 -7.05 16.11
CA PHE A 106 -15.18 -6.27 15.17
C PHE A 106 -16.24 -7.19 14.58
#